data_AF-A0A6A4GKJ9-F1
#
_entry.id   AF-A0A6A4GKJ9-F1
#
_cell.length_a   1.000
_cell.length_b   1.000
_cell.length_c   1.000
_cell.angle_alpha   90.00
_cell.angle_beta   90.00
_cell.angle_gamma   90.00
#
_symmetry.space_group_name_H-M   'P 1'
#
loop_
_entity.id
_entity.type
_entity.pdbx_description
1 polymer ?
#
loop_
_entity_poly.entity_id
_entity_poly.type
_entity_poly.pdbx_seq_one_letter_code
_entity_poly.pdbx_strand_id
1 'polypeptide(L)'
;LIYVSPEMALSDGFRNQVWKNPRFRSRLAAIFVDEAHVINEWGEEEFRPEYRELGKLWSYCGYTVPMVASTATCQTSTFNLLWKVL
;
A
#
# COMPACT_ATOMS: atom_id res chain seq x y z
N LEU A 1 -0.85 -6.44 -14.92
CA LEU A 1 -0.57 -5.43 -13.88
C LEU A 1 -1.82 -4.58 -13.72
N ILE A 2 -2.15 -4.20 -12.48
CA ILE A 2 -3.28 -3.33 -12.17
C ILE A 2 -2.72 -2.15 -11.39
N TYR A 3 -2.91 -0.94 -11.91
CA TYR A 3 -2.49 0.28 -11.25
C TYR A 3 -3.71 0.90 -10.58
N VAL A 4 -3.54 1.26 -9.32
CA VAL A 4 -4.57 1.91 -8.50
C VAL A 4 -3.90 2.93 -7.60
N SER A 5 -4.63 4.01 -7.31
CA SER A 5 -4.19 4.95 -6.29
C SER A 5 -4.46 4.38 -4.88
N PRO A 6 -3.76 4.86 -3.84
CA PRO A 6 -4.03 4.46 -2.45
C PRO A 6 -5.49 4.66 -2.02
N GLU A 7 -6.09 5.80 -2.41
CA GLU A 7 -7.48 6.15 -2.11
C GLU A 7 -8.46 5.10 -2.69
N MET A 8 -8.21 4.66 -3.92
CA MET A 8 -9.01 3.64 -4.57
C MET A 8 -8.80 2.27 -3.91
N ALA A 9 -7.56 1.87 -3.66
CA ALA A 9 -7.23 0.59 -3.05
C ALA A 9 -7.84 0.42 -1.66
N LEU A 10 -8.03 1.53 -0.92
CA LEU A 10 -8.63 1.57 0.41
C LEU A 10 -10.16 1.77 0.40
N SER A 11 -10.74 2.12 -0.75
CA SER A 11 -12.18 2.39 -0.86
C SER A 11 -13.05 1.14 -0.62
N ASP A 12 -14.25 1.34 -0.08
CA ASP A 12 -15.23 0.27 0.11
C ASP A 12 -15.68 -0.37 -1.22
N GLY A 13 -15.73 0.42 -2.29
CA GLY A 13 -16.04 -0.07 -3.63
C GLY A 13 -15.03 -1.11 -4.11
N PHE A 14 -13.74 -0.76 -4.04
CA PHE A 14 -12.66 -1.68 -4.40
C PHE A 14 -12.61 -2.89 -3.46
N ARG A 15 -12.85 -2.66 -2.16
CA ARG A 15 -12.95 -3.75 -1.18
C ARG A 15 -14.02 -4.77 -1.55
N ASN A 16 -15.22 -4.31 -1.86
CA ASN A 16 -16.34 -5.19 -2.11
C ASN A 16 -16.24 -5.91 -3.46
N GLN A 17 -15.66 -5.27 -4.48
CA GLN A 17 -15.59 -5.82 -5.83
C GLN A 17 -14.31 -6.63 -6.10
N VAL A 18 -13.19 -6.24 -5.48
CA VAL A 18 -11.86 -6.79 -5.77
C VAL A 18 -11.31 -7.57 -4.58
N TRP A 19 -11.12 -6.92 -3.43
CA TRP A 19 -10.51 -7.58 -2.27
C TRP A 19 -11.32 -8.76 -1.75
N LYS A 20 -12.65 -8.67 -1.73
CA LYS A 20 -13.52 -9.80 -1.31
C LYS A 20 -13.66 -10.89 -2.37
N ASN A 21 -13.17 -10.68 -3.60
CA ASN A 21 -13.32 -11.66 -4.69
C ASN A 21 -12.28 -12.80 -4.56
N PRO A 22 -12.71 -14.05 -4.32
CA PRO A 22 -11.78 -15.17 -4.13
C PRO A 22 -10.95 -15.49 -5.37
N ARG A 23 -11.50 -15.30 -6.57
CA ARG A 23 -10.79 -15.55 -7.83
C ARG A 23 -9.69 -14.53 -8.09
N PHE A 24 -9.88 -13.30 -7.60
CA PHE A 24 -8.84 -12.28 -7.65
C PHE A 24 -7.71 -12.63 -6.68
N ARG A 25 -8.07 -12.88 -5.41
CA ARG A 25 -7.11 -13.20 -4.34
C ARG A 25 -6.26 -14.42 -4.65
N SER A 26 -6.83 -15.48 -5.23
CA SER A 26 -6.08 -16.70 -5.59
C SER A 26 -5.03 -16.50 -6.68
N ARG A 27 -5.07 -15.37 -7.38
CA ARG A 27 -4.15 -15.02 -8.47
C ARG A 27 -3.26 -13.82 -8.14
N LEU A 28 -3.41 -13.22 -6.96
CA LEU A 28 -2.63 -12.07 -6.54
C LEU A 28 -1.21 -12.54 -6.20
N ALA A 29 -0.24 -12.12 -7.02
CA ALA A 29 1.15 -12.55 -6.89
C ALA A 29 1.99 -11.64 -5.97
N ALA A 30 1.73 -10.33 -5.99
CA ALA A 30 2.47 -9.33 -5.22
C ALA A 30 1.70 -8.00 -5.20
N ILE A 31 2.05 -7.15 -4.23
CA ILE A 31 1.63 -5.75 -4.17
C ILE A 31 2.88 -4.88 -4.26
N PHE A 32 2.85 -3.85 -5.10
CA PHE A 32 3.94 -2.88 -5.23
C PHE A 32 3.43 -1.51 -4.80
N VAL A 33 4.12 -0.88 -3.84
CA VAL A 33 3.91 0.50 -3.41
C VAL A 33 5.01 1.33 -4.05
N ASP A 34 4.66 2.04 -5.12
CA ASP A 34 5.58 2.94 -5.82
C ASP A 34 5.63 4.30 -5.13
N GLU A 35 6.71 5.06 -5.34
CA GLU A 35 6.97 6.35 -4.67
C GLU A 35 6.74 6.31 -3.16
N ALA A 36 7.21 5.24 -2.52
CA ALA A 36 6.94 4.94 -1.11
C ALA A 36 7.40 6.06 -0.15
N HIS A 37 8.30 6.94 -0.58
CA HIS A 37 8.73 8.09 0.22
C HIS A 37 7.62 9.10 0.54
N VAL A 38 6.54 9.11 -0.25
CA VAL A 38 5.36 9.97 -0.07
C VAL A 38 4.77 9.83 1.34
N ILE A 39 4.89 8.67 1.98
CA ILE A 39 4.42 8.40 3.35
C ILE A 39 4.94 9.39 4.42
N ASN A 40 6.06 10.04 4.13
CA ASN A 40 6.79 10.93 5.02
C ASN A 40 7.26 12.23 4.33
N GLU A 41 6.75 12.56 3.14
CA GLU A 41 7.22 13.75 2.43
C GLU A 41 6.84 15.02 3.21
N TRP A 42 7.82 15.94 3.37
CA TRP A 42 7.67 17.28 3.98
C TRP A 42 7.43 17.32 5.50
N GLY A 43 7.38 16.20 6.21
CA GLY A 43 7.23 16.17 7.67
C GLY A 43 5.85 16.64 8.18
N GLU A 44 4.94 17.02 7.28
CA GLU A 44 3.55 17.29 7.56
C GLU A 44 2.74 16.03 7.29
N GLU A 45 1.86 15.65 8.21
CA GLU A 45 1.05 14.41 8.13
C GLU A 45 -0.04 14.45 7.04
N GLU A 46 -0.03 15.44 6.14
CA GLU A 46 -1.15 15.78 5.25
C GLU A 46 -0.94 15.38 3.78
N PHE A 47 0.28 15.10 3.32
CA PHE A 47 0.49 14.75 1.91
C PHE A 47 0.17 13.26 1.65
N ARG A 48 -1.00 12.99 1.07
CA ARG A 48 -1.54 11.64 0.77
C ARG A 48 -1.52 10.70 1.99
N PRO A 49 -2.30 11.02 3.04
CA PRO A 49 -2.34 10.23 4.28
C PRO A 49 -2.67 8.74 4.05
N GLU A 50 -3.31 8.41 2.93
CA GLU A 50 -3.64 7.05 2.52
C GLU A 50 -2.42 6.13 2.39
N TYR A 51 -1.23 6.65 2.09
CA TYR A 51 0.00 5.83 2.08
C TYR A 51 0.28 5.20 3.45
N ARG A 52 -0.07 5.90 4.54
CA ARG A 52 0.06 5.37 5.91
C ARG A 52 -0.93 4.26 6.22
N GLU A 53 -1.99 4.16 5.43
CA GLU A 53 -3.07 3.20 5.63
C GLU A 53 -2.92 1.94 4.75
N LEU A 54 -1.95 1.92 3.82
CA LEU A 54 -1.71 0.80 2.90
C LEU A 54 -1.34 -0.51 3.63
N GLY A 55 -0.80 -0.45 4.85
CA GLY A 55 -0.60 -1.64 5.69
C GLY A 55 -1.91 -2.42 5.95
N LYS A 56 -3.07 -1.76 5.91
CA LYS A 56 -4.38 -2.42 6.04
C LYS A 56 -4.65 -3.43 4.91
N LEU A 57 -3.98 -3.30 3.76
CA LEU A 57 -4.16 -4.22 2.64
C LEU A 57 -3.75 -5.66 3.00
N TRP A 58 -2.84 -5.86 3.96
CA TRP A 58 -2.50 -7.19 4.48
C TRP A 58 -3.72 -7.96 5.01
N SER A 59 -4.69 -7.27 5.61
CA SER A 59 -5.94 -7.88 6.08
C SER A 59 -6.80 -8.43 4.95
N TYR A 60 -6.58 -7.98 3.71
CA TYR A 60 -7.32 -8.39 2.52
C TYR A 60 -6.57 -9.45 1.71
N CYS A 61 -5.29 -9.23 1.41
CA CYS A 61 -4.49 -10.14 0.58
C CYS A 61 -3.92 -11.32 1.36
N GLY A 62 -3.66 -11.17 2.66
CA GLY A 62 -3.02 -12.16 3.53
C GLY A 62 -1.50 -12.07 3.52
N TYR A 63 -0.86 -12.44 4.64
CA TYR A 63 0.58 -12.30 4.89
C TYR A 63 1.51 -13.12 3.98
N THR A 64 0.97 -13.97 3.11
CA THR A 64 1.74 -14.76 2.15
C THR A 64 1.99 -14.03 0.82
N VAL A 65 1.25 -12.94 0.53
CA VAL A 65 1.43 -12.13 -0.68
C VAL A 65 2.54 -11.10 -0.44
N PRO A 66 3.68 -11.13 -1.13
CA PRO A 66 4.75 -10.15 -0.90
C PRO A 66 4.28 -8.72 -1.20
N MET A 67 4.65 -7.80 -0.31
CA MET A 67 4.51 -6.36 -0.53
C MET A 67 5.90 -5.73 -0.71
N VAL A 68 6.06 -4.96 -1.78
CA VAL A 68 7.34 -4.34 -2.16
C VAL A 68 7.16 -2.83 -2.22
N ALA A 69 7.93 -2.10 -1.44
CA ALA A 69 7.99 -0.64 -1.50
C ALA A 69 9.18 -0.20 -2.37
N SER A 70 8.94 0.70 -3.33
CA SER A 70 9.94 1.25 -4.24
C SER A 70 9.97 2.77 -4.14
N THR A 71 11.16 3.35 -4.14
CA THR A 71 11.35 4.80 -4.15
C THR A 71 12.77 5.16 -4.62
N ALA A 72 12.92 6.29 -5.32
CA ALA A 72 14.22 6.84 -5.66
C ALA A 72 14.89 7.61 -4.50
N THR A 73 14.11 8.13 -3.56
CA THR A 73 14.57 8.90 -2.40
C THR A 73 14.13 8.21 -1.11
N CYS A 74 15.05 8.01 -0.14
CA CYS A 74 14.69 7.38 1.13
C CYS A 74 15.62 7.85 2.26
N GLN A 75 15.14 8.78 3.09
CA GLN A 75 15.83 9.14 4.33
C GLN A 75 15.63 8.03 5.37
N THR A 76 16.52 7.93 6.35
CA THR A 76 16.42 6.93 7.43
C THR A 76 15.10 7.01 8.19
N SER A 77 14.59 8.21 8.43
CA SER A 77 13.27 8.44 9.06
C SER A 77 12.13 7.84 8.22
N THR A 78 12.16 8.08 6.90
CA THR A 78 11.19 7.52 5.95
C THR A 78 11.27 6.00 5.88
N PHE A 79 12.48 5.42 5.84
CA PHE A 79 12.66 3.97 5.89
C PHE A 79 12.06 3.36 7.18
N ASN A 80 12.34 3.96 8.33
CA ASN A 80 11.82 3.49 9.61
C ASN A 80 10.28 3.56 9.66
N LEU A 81 9.68 4.59 9.04
CA LEU A 81 8.24 4.71 8.94
C LEU A 81 7.66 3.64 8.02
N LEU A 82 8.25 3.44 6.83
CA LEU A 82 7.85 2.38 5.90
C LEU A 82 7.90 1.01 6.56
N TRP A 83 9.00 0.70 7.24
CA TRP A 83 9.19 -0.58 7.94
C TRP A 83 8.18 -0.81 9.07
N LYS A 84 7.66 0.26 9.67
CA LYS A 84 6.66 0.17 10.73
C LYS A 84 5.23 0.02 10.18
N VAL A 85 4.95 0.62 9.03
CA VAL A 85 3.59 0.77 8.49
C VAL A 85 3.22 -0.33 7.49
N LEU A 86 4.14 -0.69 6.60
CA LEU A 86 3.95 -1.69 5.54
C LEU A 86 4.47 -3.06 5.99
#